data_AF-A0A9D1LEV7-F1
#
_entry.id   AF-A0A9D1LEV7-F1
#
_cell.length_a   1.000
_cell.length_b   1.000
_cell.length_c   1.000
_cell.angle_alpha   90.00
_cell.angle_beta   90.00
_cell.angle_gamma   90.00
#
_symmetry.space_group_name_H-M   'P 1'
#
loop_
_entity.id
_entity.type
_entity.pdbx_description
1 polymer ?
#
loop_
_entity_poly.entity_id
_entity_poly.type
_entity_poly.pdbx_seq_one_letter_code
_entity_poly.pdbx_strand_id
1 'polypeptide(L)'
;MGIISIKSTDNLFWLGRYVERVFTTLKMFTKCYDVLIDVDETAYVDFLKKLGLPNTYRYKSDFITNFLFDEGNPNSVLSTLLCAYDNAVVMRNELSSETMSYIQLAVNAMQRGKESGAPMLKLQEVFDCIFAFWGSADDYVESETTRNILKFGRSVERLDLYTRFSQPAPLVRKEFSILLNRLYKVGVACNLSAVDTLMKIILEKDDLEADKATIQNELARLFVTTPPEYYA
;
A
#
# COMPACT_ATOMS: atom_id res chain seq x y z
N MET A 1 3.49 -15.16 -24.87
CA MET A 1 3.63 -14.66 -23.48
C MET A 1 4.80 -13.70 -23.50
N GLY A 2 4.54 -12.38 -23.46
CA GLY A 2 5.61 -11.37 -23.53
C GLY A 2 6.43 -11.41 -22.24
N ILE A 3 7.76 -11.52 -22.36
CA ILE A 3 8.66 -11.49 -21.22
C ILE A 3 8.62 -10.07 -20.66
N ILE A 4 8.08 -9.89 -19.45
CA ILE A 4 8.16 -8.61 -18.74
C ILE A 4 9.57 -8.44 -18.17
N SER A 5 10.14 -7.24 -18.28
CA SER A 5 11.47 -6.98 -17.74
C SER A 5 11.47 -7.00 -16.21
N ILE A 6 12.63 -7.27 -15.59
CA ILE A 6 12.80 -7.15 -14.13
C ILE A 6 12.40 -5.75 -13.66
N LYS A 7 12.87 -4.71 -14.34
CA LYS A 7 12.54 -3.31 -14.01
C LYS A 7 11.04 -3.02 -14.08
N SER A 8 10.34 -3.53 -15.11
CA SER A 8 8.88 -3.36 -15.23
C SER A 8 8.16 -4.11 -14.11
N THR A 9 8.67 -5.28 -13.72
CA THR A 9 8.13 -6.06 -12.60
C THR A 9 8.24 -5.28 -11.28
N ASP A 10 9.40 -4.67 -11.01
CA ASP A 10 9.62 -3.84 -9.82
C ASP A 10 8.69 -2.63 -9.79
N ASN A 11 8.56 -1.91 -10.90
CA ASN A 11 7.70 -0.73 -10.98
C ASN A 11 6.22 -1.09 -10.75
N LEU A 12 5.73 -2.19 -11.34
CA LEU A 12 4.36 -2.64 -11.14
C LEU A 12 4.11 -3.12 -9.71
N PHE A 13 5.06 -3.85 -9.14
CA PHE A 13 4.96 -4.32 -7.75
C PHE A 13 4.89 -3.14 -6.79
N TRP A 14 5.83 -2.19 -6.91
CA TRP A 14 5.85 -1.01 -6.06
C TRP A 14 4.69 -0.06 -6.32
N LEU A 15 4.21 0.08 -7.56
CA LEU A 15 2.97 0.79 -7.86
C LEU A 15 1.80 0.23 -7.05
N GLY A 16 1.60 -1.10 -7.11
CA GLY A 16 0.52 -1.76 -6.37
C GLY A 16 0.64 -1.54 -4.86
N ARG A 17 1.86 -1.62 -4.33
CA ARG A 17 2.15 -1.32 -2.92
C ARG A 17 1.85 0.13 -2.56
N TYR A 18 2.36 1.11 -3.30
CA TYR A 18 2.18 2.52 -2.98
C TYR A 18 0.70 2.94 -3.05
N VAL A 19 -0.05 2.48 -4.05
CA VAL A 19 -1.50 2.74 -4.14
C VAL A 19 -2.24 2.16 -2.93
N GLU A 20 -1.93 0.92 -2.54
CA GLU A 20 -2.55 0.31 -1.36
C GLU A 20 -2.11 0.98 -0.04
N ARG A 21 -0.84 1.43 0.03
CA ARG A 21 -0.31 2.16 1.19
C ARG A 21 -1.10 3.44 1.40
N VAL A 22 -1.30 4.23 0.34
CA VAL A 22 -2.12 5.44 0.38
C VAL A 22 -3.54 5.08 0.84
N PHE A 23 -4.17 4.10 0.20
CA PHE A 23 -5.54 3.70 0.51
C PHE A 23 -5.72 3.29 1.99
N THR A 24 -4.94 2.33 2.46
CA THR A 24 -5.11 1.80 3.82
C THR A 24 -4.66 2.80 4.87
N THR A 25 -3.60 3.59 4.61
CA THR A 25 -3.16 4.67 5.51
C THR A 25 -4.24 5.73 5.66
N LEU A 26 -4.83 6.22 4.57
CA LEU A 26 -5.93 7.18 4.64
C LEU A 26 -7.13 6.61 5.40
N LYS A 27 -7.47 5.33 5.17
CA LYS A 27 -8.58 4.68 5.86
C LYS A 27 -8.36 4.58 7.38
N MET A 28 -7.14 4.27 7.81
CA MET A 28 -6.80 4.25 9.23
C MET A 28 -6.65 5.67 9.79
N PHE A 29 -6.17 6.61 8.98
CA PHE A 29 -6.08 8.02 9.33
C PHE A 29 -7.47 8.59 9.62
N THR A 30 -8.51 8.31 8.81
CA THR A 30 -9.89 8.77 9.08
C THR A 30 -10.36 8.33 10.47
N LYS A 31 -10.10 7.08 10.86
CA LYS A 31 -10.45 6.59 12.21
C LYS A 31 -9.65 7.31 13.30
N CYS A 32 -8.36 7.55 13.07
CA CYS A 32 -7.52 8.31 13.98
C CYS A 32 -8.00 9.77 14.10
N TYR A 33 -8.43 10.36 12.99
CA TYR A 33 -8.90 11.73 12.89
C TYR A 33 -10.15 11.95 13.74
N ASP A 34 -11.10 11.02 13.72
CA ASP A 34 -12.29 11.07 14.59
C ASP A 34 -11.89 11.12 16.08
N VAL A 35 -10.93 10.28 16.49
CA VAL A 35 -10.39 10.29 17.87
C VAL A 35 -9.67 11.61 18.18
N LEU A 36 -8.91 12.16 17.23
CA LEU A 36 -8.18 13.43 17.37
C LEU A 36 -9.10 14.65 17.53
N ILE A 37 -10.35 14.58 17.04
CA ILE A 37 -11.36 15.62 17.20
C ILE A 37 -12.11 15.43 18.53
N ASP A 38 -12.57 14.21 18.80
CA ASP A 38 -13.59 13.98 19.83
C ASP A 38 -13.03 13.56 21.19
N VAL A 39 -11.82 12.99 21.24
CA VAL A 39 -11.35 12.24 22.42
C VAL A 39 -9.94 12.62 22.87
N ASP A 40 -8.94 12.48 22.00
CA ASP A 40 -7.53 12.59 22.37
C ASP A 40 -6.71 13.22 21.25
N GLU A 41 -6.24 14.46 21.46
CA GLU A 41 -5.43 15.20 20.49
C GLU A 41 -4.04 14.58 20.24
N THR A 42 -3.63 13.62 21.05
CA THR A 42 -2.34 12.91 20.96
C THR A 42 -2.45 11.52 20.35
N ALA A 43 -3.65 11.08 19.94
CA ALA A 43 -3.89 9.75 19.36
C ALA A 43 -3.01 9.44 18.14
N TYR A 44 -2.52 10.47 17.44
CA TYR A 44 -1.58 10.33 16.33
C TYR A 44 -0.24 9.68 16.72
N VAL A 45 0.15 9.76 18.00
CA VAL A 45 1.39 9.14 18.49
C VAL A 45 1.29 7.61 18.42
N ASP A 46 0.17 7.04 18.84
CA ASP A 46 -0.07 5.59 18.72
C ASP A 46 -0.23 5.16 17.25
N PHE A 47 -0.88 6.00 16.44
CA PHE A 47 -0.98 5.78 14.99
C PHE A 47 0.41 5.68 14.33
N LEU A 48 1.31 6.61 14.62
CA LEU A 48 2.69 6.59 14.09
C LEU A 48 3.48 5.40 14.62
N LYS A 49 3.31 5.05 15.90
CA LYS A 49 3.93 3.86 16.50
C LYS A 49 3.52 2.58 15.77
N LYS A 50 2.24 2.41 15.42
CA LYS A 50 1.75 1.27 14.63
C LYS A 50 2.38 1.21 13.25
N LEU A 51 2.61 2.36 12.62
CA LEU A 51 3.34 2.44 11.35
C LEU A 51 4.85 2.19 11.50
N GLY A 52 5.40 2.20 12.72
CA GLY A 52 6.83 2.11 12.97
C GLY A 52 7.58 3.41 12.66
N LEU A 53 6.87 4.54 12.70
CA LEU A 53 7.42 5.86 12.39
C LEU A 53 7.77 6.63 13.67
N PRO A 54 8.91 7.35 13.70
CA PRO A 54 9.21 8.25 14.80
C PRO A 54 8.23 9.43 14.79
N ASN A 55 7.83 9.90 15.97
CA ASN A 55 7.04 11.12 16.07
C ASN A 55 7.92 12.35 15.91
N THR A 56 7.83 13.00 14.74
CA THR A 56 8.52 14.27 14.43
C THR A 56 7.57 15.47 14.46
N TYR A 57 6.29 15.27 14.80
CA TYR A 57 5.25 16.30 14.76
C TYR A 57 5.03 16.93 16.13
N ARG A 58 4.87 18.25 16.16
CA ARG A 58 4.76 19.04 17.39
C ARG A 58 3.38 18.97 18.03
N TYR A 59 2.32 18.98 17.22
CA TYR A 59 0.93 18.99 17.68
C TYR A 59 -0.01 18.46 16.59
N LYS A 60 -1.29 18.24 16.93
CA LYS A 60 -2.32 17.65 16.06
C LYS A 60 -2.38 18.26 14.65
N SER A 61 -2.46 19.58 14.52
CA SER A 61 -2.59 20.24 13.21
C SER A 61 -1.32 20.14 12.35
N ASP A 62 -0.15 20.10 12.99
CA ASP A 62 1.14 19.84 12.34
C ASP A 62 1.17 18.40 11.79
N PHE A 63 0.76 17.42 12.59
CA PHE A 63 0.57 16.04 12.14
C PHE A 63 -0.39 15.94 10.95
N ILE A 64 -1.62 16.46 11.07
CA ILE A 64 -2.63 16.37 10.01
C ILE A 64 -2.11 16.94 8.70
N THR A 65 -1.51 18.14 8.74
CA THR A 65 -1.03 18.82 7.52
C THR A 65 0.18 18.10 6.92
N ASN A 66 1.22 17.86 7.72
CA ASN A 66 2.49 17.38 7.19
C ASN A 66 2.52 15.85 6.97
N PHE A 67 1.75 15.07 7.73
CA PHE A 67 1.60 13.64 7.43
C PHE A 67 0.80 13.40 6.14
N LEU A 68 -0.17 14.25 5.82
CA LEU A 68 -0.95 14.10 4.58
C LEU A 68 -0.26 14.71 3.36
N PHE A 69 0.31 15.92 3.48
CA PHE A 69 0.61 16.77 2.31
C PHE A 69 2.06 17.24 2.16
N ASP A 70 2.98 16.82 3.03
CA ASP A 70 4.39 17.19 2.91
C ASP A 70 5.11 16.34 1.85
N GLU A 71 5.39 16.91 0.69
CA GLU A 71 6.07 16.24 -0.42
C GLU A 71 7.52 15.85 -0.07
N GLY A 72 8.17 16.60 0.82
CA GLY A 72 9.55 16.35 1.24
C GLY A 72 9.69 15.26 2.30
N ASN A 73 8.58 14.87 2.95
CA ASN A 73 8.57 13.78 3.91
C ASN A 73 8.24 12.45 3.19
N PRO A 74 9.19 11.50 3.13
CA PRO A 74 8.98 10.22 2.42
C PRO A 74 7.89 9.34 3.06
N ASN A 75 7.50 9.64 4.30
CA ASN A 75 6.43 8.92 5.00
C ASN A 75 5.05 9.58 4.85
N SER A 76 4.97 10.74 4.18
CA SER A 76 3.68 11.38 3.97
C SER A 76 2.85 10.64 2.93
N VAL A 77 1.54 10.83 3.01
CA VAL A 77 0.60 10.21 2.07
C VAL A 77 0.80 10.76 0.66
N LEU A 78 0.98 12.08 0.50
CA LEU A 78 1.22 12.69 -0.80
C LEU A 78 2.54 12.23 -1.41
N SER A 79 3.63 12.17 -0.64
CA SER A 79 4.92 11.68 -1.14
C SER A 79 4.82 10.23 -1.62
N THR A 80 4.14 9.36 -0.85
CA THR A 80 3.85 7.97 -1.26
C THR A 80 3.03 7.92 -2.56
N LEU A 81 2.01 8.76 -2.69
CA LEU A 81 1.17 8.81 -3.88
C LEU A 81 1.94 9.33 -5.12
N LEU A 82 2.89 10.25 -4.93
CA LEU A 82 3.79 10.70 -5.98
C LEU A 82 4.71 9.56 -6.44
N CYS A 83 5.25 8.74 -5.53
CA CYS A 83 5.98 7.52 -5.92
C CYS A 83 5.11 6.54 -6.72
N ALA A 84 3.83 6.40 -6.36
CA ALA A 84 2.88 5.62 -7.16
C ALA A 84 2.71 6.22 -8.56
N TYR A 85 2.51 7.54 -8.64
CA TYR A 85 2.38 8.26 -9.90
C TYR A 85 3.60 8.06 -10.81
N ASP A 86 4.81 8.20 -10.28
CA ASP A 86 6.05 8.01 -11.04
C ASP A 86 6.13 6.59 -11.63
N ASN A 87 5.85 5.55 -10.82
CA ASN A 87 5.79 4.18 -11.32
C ASN A 87 4.72 3.98 -12.40
N ALA A 88 3.55 4.62 -12.24
CA ALA A 88 2.48 4.56 -13.23
C ALA A 88 2.85 5.26 -14.55
N VAL A 89 3.61 6.37 -14.49
CA VAL A 89 4.15 7.04 -15.69
C VAL A 89 5.10 6.10 -16.44
N VAL A 90 6.02 5.44 -15.73
CA VAL A 90 6.96 4.50 -16.35
C VAL A 90 6.23 3.30 -16.97
N MET A 91 5.15 2.84 -16.33
CA MET A 91 4.33 1.69 -16.76
C MET A 91 3.13 2.06 -17.65
N ARG A 92 3.11 3.27 -18.24
CA ARG A 92 1.95 3.74 -19.03
C ARG A 92 1.62 2.81 -20.20
N ASN A 93 2.63 2.24 -20.85
CA ASN A 93 2.42 1.36 -22.00
C ASN A 93 1.75 0.04 -21.59
N GLU A 94 2.06 -0.45 -20.39
CA GLU A 94 1.50 -1.66 -19.81
C GLU A 94 0.14 -1.42 -19.14
N LEU A 95 -0.09 -0.22 -18.60
CA LEU A 95 -1.32 0.13 -17.87
C LEU A 95 -2.42 0.71 -18.75
N SER A 96 -2.07 1.33 -19.88
CA SER A 96 -2.87 2.33 -20.62
C SER A 96 -2.89 3.72 -19.96
N SER A 97 -3.05 4.75 -20.81
CA SER A 97 -3.23 6.13 -20.37
C SER A 97 -4.50 6.33 -19.54
N GLU A 98 -5.57 5.59 -19.84
CA GLU A 98 -6.84 5.68 -19.13
C GLU A 98 -6.69 5.21 -17.68
N THR A 99 -6.16 4.00 -17.46
CA THR A 99 -5.93 3.47 -16.10
C THR A 99 -4.97 4.34 -15.31
N MET A 100 -3.86 4.77 -15.93
CA MET A 100 -2.87 5.63 -15.28
C MET A 100 -3.44 7.00 -14.87
N SER A 101 -4.40 7.54 -15.63
CA SER A 101 -5.01 8.85 -15.35
C SER A 101 -5.67 8.93 -13.97
N TYR A 102 -6.21 7.83 -13.45
CA TYR A 102 -6.83 7.81 -12.12
C TYR A 102 -5.83 8.04 -10.99
N ILE A 103 -4.56 7.63 -11.15
CA ILE A 103 -3.50 7.95 -10.19
C ILE A 103 -3.18 9.45 -10.24
N GLN A 104 -3.12 10.04 -11.44
CA GLN A 104 -2.96 11.49 -11.58
C GLN A 104 -4.12 12.26 -10.94
N LEU A 105 -5.37 11.80 -11.13
CA LEU A 105 -6.53 12.42 -10.51
C LEU A 105 -6.49 12.33 -8.98
N ALA A 106 -6.00 11.22 -8.42
CA ALA A 106 -5.76 11.07 -6.99
C ALA A 106 -4.71 12.08 -6.47
N VAL A 107 -3.59 12.26 -7.20
CA VAL A 107 -2.58 13.28 -6.85
C VAL A 107 -3.19 14.68 -6.85
N ASN A 108 -3.94 15.01 -7.90
CA ASN A 108 -4.60 16.32 -8.01
C ASN A 108 -5.61 16.54 -6.87
N ALA A 109 -6.33 15.50 -6.46
CA ALA A 109 -7.25 15.56 -5.32
C ALA A 109 -6.51 15.82 -4.00
N MET A 110 -5.38 15.15 -3.76
CA MET A 110 -4.53 15.41 -2.59
C MET A 110 -4.00 16.85 -2.58
N GLN A 111 -3.52 17.36 -3.70
CA GLN A 111 -3.00 18.73 -3.81
C GLN A 111 -4.09 19.78 -3.55
N ARG A 112 -5.30 19.60 -4.10
CA ARG A 112 -6.45 20.46 -3.76
C ARG A 112 -6.85 20.35 -2.28
N GLY A 113 -6.67 19.16 -1.69
CA GLY A 113 -6.92 18.93 -0.26
C GLY A 113 -6.01 19.76 0.64
N LYS A 114 -4.75 19.98 0.24
CA LYS A 114 -3.77 20.81 0.96
C LYS A 114 -4.22 22.27 1.13
N GLU A 115 -4.94 22.80 0.15
CA GLU A 115 -5.43 24.18 0.12
C GLU A 115 -6.81 24.33 0.77
N SER A 116 -7.45 23.22 1.17
CA SER A 116 -8.82 23.21 1.66
C SER A 116 -8.91 23.39 3.18
N GLY A 117 -9.89 24.16 3.65
CA GLY A 117 -10.28 24.20 5.06
C GLY A 117 -10.97 22.93 5.57
N ALA A 118 -11.31 21.99 4.68
CA ALA A 118 -11.98 20.73 5.00
C ALA A 118 -11.26 19.54 4.34
N PRO A 119 -10.03 19.21 4.77
CA PRO A 119 -9.18 18.23 4.10
C PRO A 119 -9.81 16.82 4.03
N MET A 120 -10.59 16.42 5.04
CA MET A 120 -11.21 15.08 5.07
C MET A 120 -12.22 14.84 3.96
N LEU A 121 -13.00 15.86 3.58
CA LEU A 121 -13.95 15.73 2.47
C LEU A 121 -13.22 15.48 1.15
N LYS A 122 -12.03 16.07 0.98
CA LYS A 122 -11.20 15.89 -0.21
C LYS A 122 -10.49 14.53 -0.27
N LEU A 123 -10.27 13.89 0.88
CA LEU A 123 -9.76 12.52 0.90
C LEU A 123 -10.76 11.50 0.31
N GLN A 124 -12.06 11.80 0.32
CA GLN A 124 -13.05 10.92 -0.33
C GLN A 124 -12.81 10.83 -1.84
N GLU A 125 -12.51 11.96 -2.50
CA GLU A 125 -12.16 11.99 -3.94
C GLU A 125 -10.93 11.10 -4.24
N VAL A 126 -9.97 11.02 -3.30
CA VAL A 126 -8.78 10.16 -3.44
C VAL A 126 -9.16 8.69 -3.41
N PHE A 127 -10.06 8.28 -2.50
CA PHE A 127 -10.58 6.90 -2.46
C PHE A 127 -11.30 6.54 -3.76
N ASP A 128 -12.14 7.43 -4.28
CA ASP A 128 -12.88 7.21 -5.53
C ASP A 128 -11.92 7.02 -6.70
N CYS A 129 -10.88 7.85 -6.80
CA CYS A 129 -9.85 7.71 -7.82
C CYS A 129 -9.08 6.38 -7.68
N ILE A 130 -8.73 5.95 -6.46
CA ILE A 130 -8.06 4.66 -6.25
C ILE A 130 -8.97 3.49 -6.62
N PHE A 131 -10.27 3.54 -6.29
CA PHE A 131 -11.22 2.52 -6.71
C PHE A 131 -11.38 2.48 -8.23
N ALA A 132 -11.47 3.64 -8.88
CA ALA A 132 -11.54 3.74 -10.33
C ALA A 132 -10.25 3.22 -11.00
N PHE A 133 -9.07 3.49 -10.42
CA PHE A 133 -7.80 2.90 -10.86
C PHE A 133 -7.87 1.37 -10.85
N TRP A 134 -8.31 0.76 -9.74
CA TRP A 134 -8.40 -0.69 -9.64
C TRP A 134 -9.45 -1.30 -10.56
N GLY A 135 -10.59 -0.63 -10.76
CA GLY A 135 -11.61 -1.07 -11.71
C GLY A 135 -11.11 -1.00 -13.16
N SER A 136 -10.55 0.15 -13.54
CA SER A 136 -9.95 0.34 -14.88
C SER A 136 -8.79 -0.63 -15.13
N ALA A 137 -7.96 -0.89 -14.12
CA ALA A 137 -6.87 -1.86 -14.24
C ALA A 137 -7.37 -3.29 -14.48
N ASP A 138 -8.55 -3.64 -13.98
CA ASP A 138 -9.14 -4.96 -14.19
C ASP A 138 -9.75 -5.12 -15.59
N ASP A 139 -10.31 -4.04 -16.13
CA ASP A 139 -11.01 -4.03 -17.42
C ASP A 139 -10.08 -3.79 -18.62
N TYR A 140 -9.10 -2.90 -18.48
CA TYR A 140 -8.34 -2.36 -19.63
C TYR A 140 -6.87 -2.78 -19.72
N VAL A 141 -6.24 -3.19 -18.61
CA VAL A 141 -4.87 -3.72 -18.68
C VAL A 141 -4.95 -5.06 -19.37
N GLU A 142 -4.36 -5.22 -20.57
CA GLU A 142 -4.49 -6.45 -21.36
C GLU A 142 -3.72 -7.63 -20.75
N SER A 143 -2.50 -7.37 -20.27
CA SER A 143 -1.60 -8.40 -19.77
C SER A 143 -2.03 -8.94 -18.41
N GLU A 144 -2.35 -10.24 -18.35
CA GLU A 144 -2.67 -10.92 -17.10
C GLU A 144 -1.50 -10.86 -16.10
N THR A 145 -0.26 -11.05 -16.58
CA THR A 145 0.95 -10.93 -15.77
C THR A 145 1.06 -9.54 -15.13
N THR A 146 0.76 -8.48 -15.90
CA THR A 146 0.78 -7.09 -15.39
C THR A 146 -0.24 -6.91 -14.28
N ARG A 147 -1.50 -7.35 -14.50
CA ARG A 147 -2.55 -7.30 -13.47
C ARG A 147 -2.15 -8.09 -12.22
N ASN A 148 -1.56 -9.27 -12.40
CA ASN A 148 -1.15 -10.14 -11.30
C ASN A 148 -0.02 -9.53 -10.46
N ILE A 149 1.05 -8.99 -11.08
CA ILE A 149 2.15 -8.32 -10.36
C ILE A 149 1.61 -7.12 -9.56
N LEU A 150 0.81 -6.28 -10.21
CA LEU A 150 0.21 -5.10 -9.58
C LEU A 150 -0.65 -5.48 -8.36
N LYS A 151 -1.53 -6.48 -8.52
CA LYS A 151 -2.38 -6.98 -7.43
C LYS A 151 -1.60 -7.74 -6.36
N PHE A 152 -0.46 -8.33 -6.70
CA PHE A 152 0.42 -8.98 -5.72
C PHE A 152 1.06 -7.94 -4.80
N GLY A 153 1.61 -6.86 -5.36
CA GLY A 153 2.10 -5.72 -4.58
C GLY A 153 1.03 -5.15 -3.65
N ARG A 154 -0.19 -4.96 -4.18
CA ARG A 154 -1.35 -4.56 -3.37
C ARG A 154 -1.59 -5.48 -2.18
N SER A 155 -1.65 -6.78 -2.39
CA SER A 155 -1.91 -7.75 -1.30
C SER A 155 -0.80 -7.77 -0.25
N VAL A 156 0.47 -7.68 -0.66
CA VAL A 156 1.62 -7.61 0.27
C VAL A 156 1.49 -6.39 1.18
N GLU A 157 1.26 -5.21 0.60
CA GLU A 157 1.15 -3.98 1.39
C GLU A 157 -0.07 -4.00 2.32
N ARG A 158 -1.20 -4.52 1.83
CA ARG A 158 -2.41 -4.62 2.65
C ARG A 158 -2.19 -5.50 3.87
N LEU A 159 -1.52 -6.65 3.71
CA LEU A 159 -1.20 -7.55 4.82
C LEU A 159 -0.26 -6.88 5.82
N ASP A 160 0.77 -6.19 5.35
CA ASP A 160 1.69 -5.44 6.21
C ASP A 160 0.93 -4.38 7.04
N LEU A 161 0.10 -3.55 6.41
CA LEU A 161 -0.67 -2.54 7.12
C LEU A 161 -1.77 -3.14 8.01
N TYR A 162 -2.43 -4.22 7.59
CA TYR A 162 -3.45 -4.88 8.41
C TYR A 162 -2.86 -5.43 9.69
N THR A 163 -1.67 -6.03 9.63
CA THR A 163 -0.98 -6.51 10.82
C THR A 163 -0.49 -5.36 11.71
N ARG A 164 0.08 -4.29 11.13
CA ARG A 164 0.46 -3.08 11.89
C ARG A 164 -0.69 -2.47 12.67
N PHE A 165 -1.87 -2.37 12.05
CA PHE A 165 -3.07 -1.78 12.65
C PHE A 165 -3.96 -2.78 13.39
N SER A 166 -3.45 -3.96 13.76
CA SER A 166 -4.19 -4.99 14.50
C SER A 166 -5.57 -5.32 13.88
N GLN A 167 -5.66 -5.35 12.55
CA GLN A 167 -6.93 -5.70 11.91
C GLN A 167 -7.33 -7.13 12.28
N PRO A 168 -8.65 -7.43 12.40
CA PRO A 168 -9.12 -8.76 12.78
C PRO A 168 -8.48 -9.88 11.96
N ALA A 169 -8.04 -10.95 12.64
CA ALA A 169 -7.41 -12.11 12.01
C ALA A 169 -8.18 -12.67 10.80
N PRO A 170 -9.54 -12.72 10.78
CA PRO A 170 -10.28 -13.14 9.59
C PRO A 170 -10.03 -12.28 8.35
N LEU A 171 -9.82 -10.96 8.50
CA LEU A 171 -9.49 -10.07 7.38
C LEU A 171 -8.08 -10.33 6.87
N VAL A 172 -7.12 -10.54 7.77
CA VAL A 172 -5.73 -10.88 7.41
C VAL A 172 -5.70 -12.22 6.66
N ARG A 173 -6.38 -13.25 7.18
CA ARG A 173 -6.49 -14.58 6.54
C ARG A 173 -7.14 -14.51 5.15
N LYS A 174 -8.19 -13.70 5.01
CA LYS A 174 -8.86 -13.48 3.71
C LYS A 174 -7.90 -12.88 2.70
N GLU A 175 -7.19 -11.81 3.05
CA GLU A 175 -6.25 -11.19 2.13
C GLU A 175 -5.06 -12.11 1.82
N PHE A 176 -4.59 -12.88 2.80
CA PHE A 176 -3.50 -13.83 2.60
C PHE A 176 -3.90 -14.96 1.65
N SER A 177 -5.13 -15.45 1.75
CA SER A 177 -5.68 -16.43 0.79
C SER A 177 -5.73 -15.86 -0.64
N ILE A 178 -6.09 -14.58 -0.77
CA ILE A 178 -6.07 -13.88 -2.06
C ILE A 178 -4.63 -13.76 -2.61
N LEU A 179 -3.65 -13.47 -1.75
CA LEU A 179 -2.24 -13.43 -2.12
C LEU A 179 -1.74 -14.79 -2.62
N LEU A 180 -2.03 -15.87 -1.88
CA LEU A 180 -1.62 -17.24 -2.24
C LEU A 180 -2.16 -17.65 -3.61
N ASN A 181 -3.41 -17.33 -3.92
CA ASN A 181 -4.02 -17.60 -5.22
C ASN A 181 -3.31 -16.91 -6.40
N ARG A 182 -2.57 -15.83 -6.13
CA ARG A 182 -1.80 -15.09 -7.14
C ARG A 182 -0.36 -15.53 -7.21
N LEU A 183 0.20 -16.12 -6.16
CA LEU A 183 1.63 -16.46 -6.06
C LEU A 183 2.12 -17.29 -7.27
N TYR A 184 1.32 -18.26 -7.71
CA TYR A 184 1.62 -19.09 -8.88
C TYR A 184 1.36 -18.42 -10.24
N LYS A 185 0.66 -17.29 -10.27
CA LYS A 185 0.22 -16.59 -11.50
C LYS A 185 1.04 -15.35 -11.83
N VAL A 186 1.81 -14.85 -10.86
CA VAL A 186 2.60 -13.62 -11.01
C VAL A 186 3.85 -13.85 -11.87
N GLY A 187 4.33 -15.09 -11.96
CA GLY A 187 5.51 -15.44 -12.76
C GLY A 187 6.81 -14.84 -12.23
N VAL A 188 6.83 -14.41 -10.96
CA VAL A 188 8.00 -13.81 -10.30
C VAL A 188 8.52 -14.76 -9.22
N ALA A 189 9.84 -14.80 -9.07
CA ALA A 189 10.50 -15.55 -8.00
C ALA A 189 10.03 -15.03 -6.64
N CYS A 190 9.38 -15.90 -5.88
CA CYS A 190 8.95 -15.62 -4.51
C CYS A 190 9.81 -16.43 -3.54
N ASN A 191 10.08 -15.85 -2.37
CA ASN A 191 10.77 -16.57 -1.31
C ASN A 191 9.83 -17.61 -0.68
N LEU A 192 9.95 -18.87 -1.10
CA LEU A 192 9.08 -19.96 -0.63
C LEU A 192 9.19 -20.20 0.88
N SER A 193 10.39 -20.03 1.47
CA SER A 193 10.55 -20.16 2.91
C SER A 193 9.75 -19.09 3.69
N ALA A 194 9.60 -17.90 3.09
CA ALA A 194 8.78 -16.85 3.65
C ALA A 194 7.30 -17.16 3.55
N VAL A 195 6.86 -17.69 2.40
CA VAL A 195 5.49 -18.16 2.20
C VAL A 195 5.13 -19.23 3.23
N ASP A 196 5.98 -20.24 3.42
CA ASP A 196 5.74 -21.34 4.37
C ASP A 196 5.60 -20.83 5.81
N THR A 197 6.41 -19.84 6.19
CA THR A 197 6.38 -19.23 7.52
C THR A 197 5.08 -18.43 7.71
N LEU A 198 4.71 -17.63 6.70
CA LEU A 198 3.45 -16.88 6.69
C LEU A 198 2.23 -17.82 6.73
N MET A 199 2.27 -18.95 6.04
CA MET A 199 1.19 -19.95 6.08
C MET A 199 1.00 -20.51 7.49
N LYS A 200 2.07 -20.96 8.14
CA LYS A 200 2.02 -21.48 9.52
C LYS A 200 1.50 -20.46 10.52
N ILE A 201 1.85 -19.19 10.35
CA ILE A 201 1.41 -18.13 11.27
C ILE A 201 -0.04 -17.73 10.95
N ILE A 202 -0.32 -17.28 9.74
CA ILE A 202 -1.58 -16.63 9.39
C ILE A 202 -2.74 -17.64 9.33
N LEU A 203 -2.51 -18.86 8.82
CA LEU A 203 -3.60 -19.82 8.61
C LEU A 203 -3.87 -20.70 9.82
N GLU A 204 -2.86 -20.98 10.65
CA GLU A 204 -2.98 -21.96 11.74
C GLU A 204 -3.20 -21.28 13.11
N LYS A 205 -2.68 -20.07 13.35
CA LYS A 205 -2.79 -19.38 14.65
C LYS A 205 -4.02 -18.49 14.75
N ASP A 206 -4.78 -18.61 15.85
CA ASP A 206 -5.99 -17.80 16.10
C ASP A 206 -5.69 -16.34 16.41
N ASP A 207 -4.61 -16.08 17.15
CA ASP A 207 -4.10 -14.75 17.45
C ASP A 207 -2.79 -14.50 16.68
N LEU A 208 -2.68 -13.30 16.09
CA LEU A 208 -1.55 -12.87 15.29
C LEU A 208 -0.71 -11.79 16.00
N GLU A 209 -1.13 -11.32 17.18
CA GLU A 209 -0.54 -10.15 17.84
C GLU A 209 0.94 -10.36 18.19
N ALA A 210 1.27 -11.53 18.74
CA ALA A 210 2.64 -11.89 19.10
C ALA A 210 3.57 -12.07 17.88
N ASP A 211 3.01 -12.36 16.71
CA ASP A 211 3.75 -12.71 15.49
C ASP A 211 3.85 -11.56 14.49
N LYS A 212 3.31 -10.37 14.79
CA LYS A 212 3.29 -9.22 13.86
C LYS A 212 4.65 -8.88 13.28
N ALA A 213 5.68 -8.79 14.12
CA ALA A 213 7.02 -8.47 13.68
C ALA A 213 7.56 -9.54 12.72
N THR A 214 7.29 -10.82 13.01
CA THR A 214 7.63 -11.93 12.12
C THR A 214 6.89 -11.81 10.80
N ILE A 215 5.57 -11.60 10.80
CA ILE A 215 4.78 -11.44 9.58
C ILE A 215 5.32 -10.30 8.71
N GLN A 216 5.63 -9.15 9.30
CA GLN A 216 6.18 -7.99 8.59
C GLN A 216 7.54 -8.29 7.95
N ASN A 217 8.44 -8.94 8.69
CA ASN A 217 9.76 -9.34 8.18
C ASN A 217 9.63 -10.34 7.02
N GLU A 218 8.71 -11.29 7.14
CA GLU A 218 8.45 -12.30 6.12
C GLU A 218 7.83 -11.71 4.83
N LEU A 219 6.89 -10.77 4.98
CA LEU A 219 6.31 -10.04 3.84
C LEU A 219 7.37 -9.18 3.12
N ALA A 220 8.30 -8.56 3.84
CA ALA A 220 9.35 -7.72 3.26
C ALA A 220 10.31 -8.50 2.36
N ARG A 221 10.54 -9.78 2.63
CA ARG A 221 11.41 -10.67 1.85
C ARG A 221 10.67 -11.53 0.83
N LEU A 222 9.35 -11.35 0.69
CA LEU A 222 8.50 -12.19 -0.15
C LEU A 222 8.81 -12.03 -1.64
N PHE A 223 9.02 -10.78 -2.07
CA PHE A 223 9.28 -10.41 -3.46
C PHE A 223 10.79 -10.30 -3.68
N VAL A 224 11.31 -11.10 -4.62
CA VAL A 224 12.74 -11.15 -4.95
C VAL A 224 12.90 -10.66 -6.38
N THR A 225 13.42 -9.45 -6.53
CA THR A 225 13.61 -8.79 -7.85
C THR A 225 14.96 -9.10 -8.46
N THR A 226 15.91 -9.54 -7.62
CA THR A 226 17.28 -9.89 -8.01
C THR A 226 17.58 -11.32 -7.59
N PRO A 227 18.11 -12.19 -8.46
CA PRO A 227 18.63 -13.48 -8.05
C PRO A 227 19.61 -13.34 -6.87
N PRO A 228 19.66 -14.30 -5.92
CA PRO A 228 20.56 -14.26 -4.77
C PRO A 228 22.05 -14.04 -5.11
N GLU A 229 22.43 -14.31 -6.36
CA GLU A 229 23.79 -14.22 -6.90
C GLU A 229 24.39 -12.81 -6.91
N TYR A 230 23.59 -11.77 -6.65
CA TYR A 230 24.03 -10.38 -6.57
C TYR A 230 24.18 -9.83 -5.14
N TYR A 231 24.01 -10.66 -4.10
CA TYR A 231 24.22 -10.30 -2.69
C TYR A 231 25.53 -10.86 -2.11
N ALA A 232 26.57 -11.00 -2.94
CA ALA A 232 27.93 -11.37 -2.53
C ALA A 232 28.78 -10.14 -2.19
#